data_AF-A0A345C0N8-F1
#
_entry.id   AF-A0A345C0N8-F1
#
_cell.length_a   1.000
_cell.length_b   1.000
_cell.length_c   1.000
_cell.angle_alpha   90.00
_cell.angle_beta   90.00
_cell.angle_gamma   90.00
#
_symmetry.space_group_name_H-M   'P 1'
#
loop_
_entity.id
_entity.type
_entity.pdbx_description
1 polymer ?
#
loop_
_entity_poly.entity_id
_entity_poly.type
_entity_poly.pdbx_seq_one_letter_code
_entity_poly.pdbx_strand_id
1 'polypeptide(L)' 'MIKKLNEVIRGFGNYFGFGNTKRMFQRLDQWIRMRVRAFMRKKKSTVSNMRVPNRQLDQLGLVSLVSLLTARS' A
#
# COMPACT_ATOMS: atom_id res chain seq x y z
N MET A 1 -8.47 1.74 11.11
CA MET A 1 -8.39 0.93 9.86
C MET A 1 -6.95 0.74 9.40
N ILE A 2 -6.22 1.82 9.07
CA ILE A 2 -4.90 1.74 8.44
C ILE A 2 -3.87 1.01 9.32
N LYS A 3 -3.93 1.15 10.65
CA LYS A 3 -3.05 0.42 11.58
C LYS A 3 -3.10 -1.11 11.38
N LYS A 4 -4.30 -1.71 11.38
CA LYS A 4 -4.47 -3.17 11.15
C LYS A 4 -3.99 -3.60 9.75
N LEU A 5 -4.26 -2.78 8.73
CA LEU A 5 -3.77 -3.04 7.38
C LEU A 5 -2.23 -3.02 7.33
N ASN A 6 -1.61 -2.06 8.00
CA ASN A 6 -0.15 -1.96 8.06
C ASN A 6 0.49 -3.15 8.78
N GLU A 7 -0.14 -3.71 9.81
CA GLU A 7 0.34 -4.93 10.49
C GLU A 7 0.39 -6.11 9.50
N VAL A 8 -0.67 -6.30 8.70
CA VAL A 8 -0.72 -7.34 7.66
C VAL A 8 0.32 -7.08 6.56
N ILE A 9 0.43 -5.83 6.08
CA ILE A 9 1.41 -5.45 5.05
C ILE A 9 2.83 -5.72 5.53
N ARG A 10 3.16 -5.39 6.78
CA ARG A 10 4.48 -5.65 7.36
C ARG A 10 4.75 -7.15 7.49
N GLY A 11 3.81 -7.93 8.00
CA GLY A 11 3.95 -9.39 8.08
C GLY A 11 4.16 -10.03 6.71
N PHE A 12 3.35 -9.65 5.73
CA PHE A 12 3.48 -10.12 4.35
C PHE A 12 4.81 -9.72 3.73
N GLY A 13 5.21 -8.45 3.85
CA GLY A 13 6.48 -7.95 3.33
C GLY A 13 7.69 -8.63 3.97
N ASN A 14 7.65 -8.89 5.27
CA ASN A 14 8.73 -9.59 5.98
C ASN A 14 8.86 -11.06 5.54
N TYR A 15 7.74 -11.73 5.26
CA TYR A 15 7.72 -13.14 4.86
C TYR A 15 8.07 -13.33 3.38
N PHE A 16 7.46 -12.55 2.48
CA PHE A 16 7.64 -12.69 1.03
C PHE A 16 8.70 -11.73 0.44
N GLY A 17 9.35 -10.91 1.25
CA GLY A 17 10.30 -9.88 0.80
C GLY A 17 11.69 -10.39 0.42
N PHE A 18 11.83 -11.68 0.10
CA PHE A 18 13.11 -12.28 -0.31
C PHE A 18 13.13 -12.47 -1.84
N GLY A 19 14.29 -12.25 -2.47
CA GLY A 19 14.49 -12.41 -3.92
C GLY A 19 13.97 -11.24 -4.77
N ASN A 20 13.68 -11.50 -6.04
CA ASN A 20 13.29 -10.47 -7.02
C ASN A 20 11.79 -10.12 -6.97
N THR A 21 11.30 -9.65 -5.81
CA THR A 21 9.86 -9.39 -5.57
C THR A 21 9.45 -7.93 -5.74
N LYS A 22 10.40 -7.02 -6.00
CA LYS A 22 10.17 -5.57 -6.12
C LYS A 22 9.04 -5.20 -7.09
N ARG A 23 9.03 -5.79 -8.29
CA ARG A 23 8.00 -5.51 -9.32
C ARG A 23 6.62 -6.02 -8.90
N MET A 24 6.56 -7.14 -8.20
CA MET A 24 5.30 -7.70 -7.69
C MET A 24 4.75 -6.85 -6.54
N PHE A 25 5.62 -6.40 -5.63
CA PHE A 25 5.27 -5.53 -4.52
C PHE A 25 4.79 -4.15 -5.01
N GLN A 26 5.41 -3.59 -6.06
CA GLN A 26 4.93 -2.36 -6.70
C GLN A 26 3.50 -2.49 -7.22
N ARG A 27 3.16 -3.60 -7.89
CA ARG A 27 1.79 -3.87 -8.38
C ARG A 27 0.82 -4.04 -7.22
N LEU A 28 1.23 -4.75 -6.18
CA LEU A 28 0.41 -4.96 -4.99
C LEU A 28 0.14 -3.64 -4.26
N ASP A 29 1.14 -2.77 -4.11
CA ASP A 29 0.99 -1.43 -3.52
C ASP A 29 0.02 -0.54 -4.32
N GLN A 30 0.03 -0.63 -5.66
CA GLN A 30 -0.95 0.07 -6.49
C GLN A 30 -2.38 -0.43 -6.20
N TRP A 31 -2.56 -1.75 -6.09
CA TRP A 31 -3.86 -2.34 -5.79
C TRP A 31 -4.34 -2.01 -4.36
N ILE A 32 -3.45 -2.07 -3.36
CA ILE A 32 -3.75 -1.70 -1.97
C ILE A 32 -4.23 -0.25 -1.90
N ARG A 33 -3.50 0.69 -2.52
CA ARG A 33 -3.91 2.12 -2.54
C ARG A 33 -5.29 2.30 -3.19
N MET A 34 -5.57 1.59 -4.28
CA MET A 34 -6.90 1.61 -4.91
C MET A 34 -7.99 1.08 -3.97
N ARG A 35 -7.73 -0.01 -3.23
CA ARG A 35 -8.68 -0.57 -2.26
C ARG A 35 -8.92 0.36 -1.07
N VAL A 36 -7.87 0.98 -0.54
CA VAL A 36 -7.98 1.97 0.53
C VAL A 36 -8.85 3.14 0.08
N ARG A 37 -8.61 3.67 -1.13
CA ARG A 37 -9.45 4.73 -1.73
C ARG A 37 -10.90 4.30 -1.86
N ALA A 38 -11.13 3.07 -2.34
CA ALA A 38 -12.48 2.55 -2.52
C ALA A 38 -13.21 2.40 -1.18
N PHE A 39 -12.52 1.97 -0.12
CA PHE A 39 -13.09 1.89 1.22
C PHE A 39 -13.42 3.28 1.78
N MET A 40 -12.47 4.22 1.72
CA MET A 40 -12.69 5.59 2.21
C MET A 40 -13.87 6.28 1.52
N ARG A 41 -14.05 6.03 0.22
CA ARG A 41 -15.13 6.62 -0.58
C ARG A 41 -16.38 5.77 -0.68
N LYS A 42 -16.38 4.56 -0.10
CA LYS A 42 -17.42 3.53 -0.24
C LYS A 42 -17.77 3.19 -1.71
N LYS A 43 -16.86 3.44 -2.66
CA LYS A 43 -17.02 3.13 -4.08
C LYS A 43 -15.68 3.03 -4.80
N LYS A 44 -15.57 2.12 -5.77
CA LYS A 44 -14.41 2.04 -6.67
C LYS A 44 -14.58 3.06 -7.80
N SER A 45 -13.66 4.01 -7.90
CA SER A 45 -13.70 5.04 -8.96
C SER A 45 -12.29 5.57 -9.25
N THR A 46 -11.97 5.77 -10.53
CA THR A 46 -10.72 6.37 -11.00
C THR A 46 -10.54 7.82 -10.51
N VAL A 47 -11.64 8.56 -10.35
CA VAL A 47 -11.68 9.91 -9.77
C VAL A 47 -11.10 9.94 -8.34
N SER A 48 -11.13 8.81 -7.64
CA SER A 48 -10.56 8.70 -6.29
C SER A 48 -9.04 8.90 -6.26
N ASN A 49 -8.34 8.67 -7.38
CA ASN A 49 -6.89 8.93 -7.45
C ASN A 49 -6.58 10.43 -7.36
N MET A 50 -7.43 11.26 -7.95
CA MET A 50 -7.32 12.72 -7.88
C MET A 50 -7.80 13.26 -6.53
N ARG A 51 -8.92 12.74 -6.00
CA ARG A 51 -9.48 13.23 -4.72
C ARG A 51 -8.73 12.75 -3.48
N VAL A 52 -8.04 11.62 -3.55
CA VAL A 52 -7.21 11.08 -2.47
C VAL A 52 -5.81 10.79 -3.04
N PRO A 53 -4.94 11.82 -3.11
CA PRO A 53 -3.58 11.69 -3.60
C PRO A 53 -2.76 10.72 -2.75
N ASN A 54 -1.64 10.21 -3.29
CA ASN A 54 -0.75 9.32 -2.54
C ASN A 54 -0.25 10.00 -1.24
N ARG A 55 0.10 11.30 -1.30
CA ARG A 55 0.54 12.08 -0.14
C ARG A 55 -0.44 12.01 1.03
N GLN A 56 -1.75 11.98 0.75
CA GLN A 56 -2.76 11.86 1.80
C GLN A 56 -2.76 10.46 2.42
N LEU A 57 -2.56 9.41 1.63
CA LEU A 57 -2.42 8.04 2.15
C LEU A 57 -1.16 7.90 3.01
N ASP A 58 -0.07 8.55 2.60
CA ASP A 58 1.19 8.58 3.35
C ASP A 58 1.04 9.33 4.68
N GLN A 59 0.33 10.47 4.69
CA GLN A 59 -0.01 11.21 5.92
C GLN A 59 -0.89 10.40 6.88
N LEU A 60 -1.75 9.53 6.34
CA LEU A 60 -2.54 8.60 7.14
C LEU A 60 -1.71 7.39 7.64
N GLY A 61 -0.44 7.32 7.26
CA GLY A 61 0.53 6.32 7.69
C GLY A 61 0.45 5.00 6.94
N LEU A 62 -0.08 4.95 5.71
CA LEU A 62 -0.11 3.73 4.91
C LEU A 62 1.31 3.27 4.57
N VAL A 63 1.65 2.03 4.93
CA VAL A 63 2.96 1.43 4.62
C VAL A 63 2.97 0.89 3.19
N SER A 64 4.06 1.13 2.47
CA SER A 64 4.34 0.54 1.16
C SER A 64 5.19 -0.72 1.31
N LEU A 65 4.86 -1.79 0.59
CA LEU A 65 5.69 -2.99 0.52
C LEU A 65 7.06 -2.70 -0.09
N VAL A 66 7.11 -1.82 -1.09
CA VAL A 66 8.37 -1.44 -1.73
C VAL A 66 9.30 -0.71 -0.75
N SER A 67 8.77 0.15 0.12
CA SER A 67 9.60 0.83 1.13
C SER A 67 10.19 -0.14 2.14
N LEU A 68 9.50 -1.25 2.45
CA LEU A 68 10.00 -2.29 3.34
C LEU A 68 11.19 -3.07 2.74
N LEU A 69 11.23 -3.22 1.41
CA LEU A 69 12.38 -3.84 0.73
C LEU A 69 13.61 -2.93 0.77
N THR A 70 13.43 -1.63 0.50
CA THR A 70 14.54 -0.65 0.50
C THR A 70 15.16 -0.50 1.89
N ALA A 71 14.37 -0.53 2.95
CA ALA A 71 14.87 -0.45 4.33
C ALA A 71 15.74 -1.64 4.76
N ARG A 72 15.84 -2.69 3.93
CA ARG A 72 16.59 -3.92 4.20
C ARG A 72 17.88 -4.04 3.38
N SER A 73 18.07 -3.17 2.38
CA SER A 73 19.21 -3.20 1.45
C SER A 73 20.40 -2.42 2.00
#